data_AF-A0A256WKT0-F1
#
_entry.id   AF-A0A256WKT0-F1
#
_cell.length_a   1.000
_cell.length_b   1.000
_cell.length_c   1.000
_cell.angle_alpha   90.00
_cell.angle_beta   90.00
_cell.angle_gamma   90.00
#
_symmetry.space_group_name_H-M   'P 1'
#
loop_
_entity.id
_entity.type
_entity.pdbx_description
1 polymer ?
#
loop_
_entity_poly.entity_id
_entity_poly.type
_entity_poly.pdbx_seq_one_letter_code
_entity_poly.pdbx_strand_id
1 'polypeptide(L)'
;DTITFHYNTNTHNLTFSNISEEEIQWQFTANDNFIKVDQSQGLLKAGEVQSLLLSINRSQILSDSLFSSIQLKSSLGDIWNIPIRIFNIVSRKYMFDFEVNKAAYSPSNNQLYLRPWNYYESDCNLFILDLDSYVLQGKELNFNYSHMQLSEDQEKLLLFDYRKVYVLDVENFDLLFNFEVSNNIKSLLMVGNEIYIFPNNNSYYDYEIYDIELDEFSSMQMGDFNFPSNFVSHLHPSGKYIYALNENAWHKNLVKLKIDGDENPHMIYSEEIDDFGEYFWMLNQGKKLFSNHEYYYDLDANIPGYDLSETKTIDLQGNEEIMDIIYNSELQEYYVHALSYSHENKNKIYVYNEELNYESTITADPYTIGG
;
A
#
# COMPACT_ATOMS: atom_id res chain seq x y z
N ASP A 1 -9.04 20.82 26.95
CA ASP A 1 -9.04 19.59 26.13
C ASP A 1 -9.10 19.92 24.66
N THR A 2 -8.42 19.12 23.83
CA THR A 2 -8.46 19.23 22.37
C THR A 2 -9.56 18.34 21.84
N ILE A 3 -10.40 18.86 20.94
CA ILE A 3 -11.39 18.05 20.22
C ILE A 3 -10.69 17.45 19.00
N THR A 4 -10.76 16.13 18.86
CA THR A 4 -10.15 15.41 17.73
C THR A 4 -11.23 14.83 16.83
N PHE A 5 -11.22 15.22 15.55
CA PHE A 5 -12.01 14.58 14.49
C PHE A 5 -11.11 13.61 13.73
N HIS A 6 -11.32 12.31 13.95
CA HIS A 6 -10.69 11.23 13.17
C HIS A 6 -11.27 11.17 11.75
N TYR A 7 -10.59 10.52 10.81
CA TYR A 7 -10.88 10.54 9.36
C TYR A 7 -12.37 10.42 8.99
N ASN A 8 -13.12 9.55 9.68
CA ASN A 8 -14.55 9.30 9.41
C ASN A 8 -15.51 9.92 10.43
N THR A 9 -15.00 10.65 11.41
CA THR A 9 -15.83 11.39 12.37
C THR A 9 -16.05 12.79 11.83
N ASN A 10 -17.30 13.09 11.48
CA ASN A 10 -17.70 14.41 10.99
C ASN A 10 -18.39 15.26 12.04
N THR A 11 -18.75 14.68 13.18
CA THR A 11 -19.53 15.35 14.22
C THR A 11 -19.00 15.08 15.60
N HIS A 12 -19.08 16.07 16.49
CA HIS A 12 -18.69 15.94 17.89
C HIS A 12 -19.66 16.72 18.78
N ASN A 13 -20.10 16.13 19.89
CA ASN A 13 -20.91 16.84 20.88
C ASN A 13 -20.00 17.60 21.84
N LEU A 14 -20.19 18.92 21.93
CA LEU A 14 -19.55 19.78 22.91
C LEU A 14 -20.57 20.16 23.98
N THR A 15 -20.27 19.87 25.24
CA THR A 15 -21.12 20.26 26.37
C THR A 15 -20.44 21.30 27.25
N PHE A 16 -21.21 22.28 27.70
CA PHE A 16 -20.76 23.28 28.66
C PHE A 16 -21.90 23.70 29.58
N SER A 17 -21.56 24.24 30.75
CA SER A 17 -22.54 24.63 31.76
C SER A 17 -22.31 26.06 32.24
N ASN A 18 -23.40 26.72 32.64
CA ASN A 18 -23.33 28.00 33.33
C ASN A 18 -23.22 27.76 34.83
N ILE A 19 -22.02 27.99 35.38
CA ILE A 19 -21.75 27.87 36.82
C ILE A 19 -21.99 29.18 37.59
N SER A 20 -22.40 30.25 36.92
CA SER A 20 -22.75 31.52 37.57
C SER A 20 -24.16 31.50 38.14
N GLU A 21 -24.48 32.50 38.97
CA GLU A 21 -25.82 32.68 39.55
C GLU A 21 -26.78 33.43 38.62
N GLU A 22 -26.30 33.98 37.50
CA GLU A 22 -27.07 34.80 36.57
C GLU A 22 -27.27 34.07 35.23
N GLU A 23 -28.30 34.46 34.46
CA GLU A 23 -28.46 33.99 33.08
C GLU A 23 -27.41 34.67 32.19
N ILE A 24 -26.69 33.87 31.40
CA ILE A 24 -25.65 34.38 30.50
C ILE A 24 -26.08 34.29 29.04
N GLN A 25 -25.72 35.28 28.25
CA GLN A 25 -25.69 35.14 26.79
C GLN A 25 -24.36 34.52 26.39
N TRP A 26 -24.39 33.58 25.46
CA TRP A 26 -23.19 32.96 24.93
C TRP A 26 -23.17 33.02 23.40
N GLN A 27 -21.96 33.02 22.84
CA GLN A 27 -21.72 33.04 21.41
C GLN A 27 -20.57 32.08 21.05
N PHE A 28 -20.77 31.32 20.00
CA PHE A 28 -19.80 30.44 19.38
C PHE A 28 -19.29 31.05 18.08
N THR A 29 -17.98 30.99 17.86
CA THR A 29 -17.34 31.38 16.60
C THR A 29 -16.33 30.31 16.19
N ALA A 30 -16.38 29.90 14.93
CA ALA A 30 -15.34 29.07 14.33
C ALA A 30 -14.32 29.96 13.61
N ASN A 31 -13.04 29.64 13.72
CA ASN A 31 -12.00 30.35 12.98
C ASN A 31 -11.98 29.96 11.49
N ASP A 32 -12.45 28.76 11.18
CA ASP A 32 -12.47 28.23 9.82
C ASP A 32 -13.90 27.91 9.35
N ASN A 33 -14.15 28.13 8.06
CA ASN A 33 -15.47 27.98 7.44
C ASN A 33 -15.93 26.51 7.27
N PHE A 34 -14.99 25.56 7.37
CA PHE A 34 -15.30 24.14 7.34
C PHE A 34 -15.85 23.63 8.69
N ILE A 35 -15.81 24.42 9.76
CA ILE A 35 -16.39 24.06 11.06
C ILE A 35 -17.75 24.72 11.19
N LYS A 36 -18.78 23.92 11.47
CA LYS A 36 -20.14 24.38 11.72
C LYS A 36 -20.61 23.92 13.08
N VAL A 37 -21.53 24.69 13.66
CA VAL A 37 -22.26 24.33 14.87
C VAL A 37 -23.75 24.45 14.59
N ASP A 38 -24.55 23.58 15.18
CA ASP A 38 -26.00 23.60 15.07
C ASP A 38 -26.62 24.85 15.69
N GLN A 39 -26.01 25.38 16.76
CA GLN A 39 -26.41 26.61 17.41
C GLN A 39 -25.20 27.48 17.76
N SER A 40 -25.17 28.70 17.21
CA SER A 40 -24.03 29.62 17.38
C SER A 40 -24.19 30.64 18.50
N GLN A 41 -25.36 30.74 19.12
CA GLN A 41 -25.62 31.64 20.24
C GLN A 41 -26.86 31.21 21.02
N GLY A 42 -26.96 31.64 22.27
CA GLY A 42 -28.12 31.36 23.11
C GLY A 42 -28.08 32.03 24.46
N LEU A 43 -29.09 31.72 25.26
CA LEU A 43 -29.17 32.04 26.68
C LEU A 43 -28.93 30.74 27.47
N LEU A 44 -28.26 30.85 28.61
CA LEU A 44 -28.02 29.71 29.49
C LEU A 44 -28.29 30.13 30.93
N LYS A 45 -29.29 29.54 31.58
CA LYS A 45 -29.65 29.89 32.96
C LYS A 45 -28.61 29.36 33.95
N ALA A 46 -28.62 29.92 35.16
CA ALA A 46 -27.79 29.45 36.25
C ALA A 46 -27.96 27.93 36.48
N GLY A 47 -26.86 27.19 36.44
CA GLY A 47 -26.82 25.73 36.59
C GLY A 47 -27.25 24.93 35.35
N GLU A 48 -27.64 25.57 34.25
CA GLU A 48 -28.07 24.88 33.04
C GLU A 48 -26.86 24.38 32.22
N VAL A 49 -27.06 23.26 31.51
CA VAL A 49 -26.07 22.62 30.63
C VAL A 49 -26.56 22.70 29.19
N GLN A 50 -25.73 23.20 28.30
CA GLN A 50 -25.96 23.20 26.86
C GLN A 50 -25.11 22.13 26.19
N SER A 51 -25.69 21.44 25.21
CA SER A 51 -24.96 20.60 24.25
C SER A 51 -25.03 21.23 22.88
N LEU A 52 -23.90 21.27 22.16
CA LEU A 52 -23.80 21.74 20.78
C LEU A 52 -23.25 20.61 19.92
N LEU A 53 -23.81 20.45 18.71
CA LEU A 53 -23.29 19.53 17.72
C LEU A 53 -22.34 20.29 16.79
N LEU A 54 -21.04 20.04 16.96
CA LEU A 54 -20.02 20.48 16.03
C LEU A 54 -20.02 19.56 14.81
N SER A 55 -19.85 20.12 13.62
CA SER A 55 -19.71 19.38 12.37
C SER A 55 -18.59 19.93 11.50
N ILE A 56 -17.89 19.04 10.79
CA ILE A 56 -16.79 19.37 9.87
C ILE A 56 -17.22 19.11 8.43
N ASN A 57 -17.02 20.10 7.55
CA ASN A 57 -17.15 19.96 6.11
C ASN A 57 -15.79 19.64 5.47
N ARG A 58 -15.50 18.35 5.36
CA ARG A 58 -14.22 17.82 4.84
C ARG A 58 -13.91 18.22 3.39
N SER A 59 -14.92 18.50 2.57
CA SER A 59 -14.74 18.94 1.18
C SER A 59 -13.96 20.27 1.03
N GLN A 60 -13.82 21.02 2.11
CA GLN A 60 -13.10 22.30 2.15
C GLN A 60 -11.70 22.18 2.76
N ILE A 61 -11.29 20.98 3.15
CA ILE A 61 -10.00 20.71 3.75
C ILE A 61 -9.07 20.10 2.69
N LEU A 62 -7.92 20.75 2.46
CA LEU A 62 -6.96 20.37 1.43
C LEU A 62 -5.73 19.64 1.97
N SER A 63 -5.60 19.50 3.29
CA SER A 63 -4.47 18.81 3.95
C SER A 63 -4.96 17.55 4.66
N ASP A 64 -4.07 16.57 4.84
CA ASP A 64 -4.40 15.29 5.50
C ASP A 64 -4.51 15.44 7.02
N SER A 65 -3.88 16.46 7.59
CA SER A 65 -4.19 16.90 8.94
C SER A 65 -4.12 18.42 9.05
N LEU A 66 -4.88 18.99 9.97
CA LEU A 66 -4.76 20.39 10.35
C LEU A 66 -5.16 20.63 11.80
N PHE A 67 -4.65 21.74 12.32
CA PHE A 67 -5.09 22.32 13.58
C PHE A 67 -5.95 23.55 13.31
N SER A 68 -7.07 23.62 13.99
CA SER A 68 -7.99 24.76 14.01
C SER A 68 -8.36 25.06 15.45
N SER A 69 -9.25 26.03 15.65
CA SER A 69 -9.84 26.32 16.94
C SER A 69 -11.21 26.95 16.79
N ILE A 70 -12.01 26.76 17.83
CA ILE A 70 -13.30 27.40 18.02
C ILE A 70 -13.22 28.26 19.27
N GLN A 71 -14.05 29.28 19.31
CA GLN A 71 -14.15 30.20 20.42
C GLN A 71 -15.58 30.19 20.97
N LEU A 72 -15.69 30.03 22.29
CA LEU A 72 -16.91 30.25 23.04
C LEU A 72 -16.74 31.53 23.87
N LYS A 73 -17.72 32.43 23.82
CA LYS A 73 -17.69 33.71 24.54
C LYS A 73 -18.95 33.89 25.38
N SER A 74 -18.79 34.38 26.61
CA SER A 74 -19.91 34.76 27.48
C SER A 74 -20.14 36.28 27.48
N SER A 75 -21.36 36.71 27.83
CA SER A 75 -21.67 38.13 28.09
C SER A 75 -20.95 38.71 29.29
N LEU A 76 -20.38 37.86 30.16
CA LEU A 76 -19.58 38.27 31.31
C LEU A 76 -18.11 38.56 30.93
N GLY A 77 -17.72 38.31 29.67
CA GLY A 77 -16.40 38.62 29.14
C GLY A 77 -15.44 37.43 29.08
N ASP A 78 -15.88 36.25 29.50
CA ASP A 78 -15.07 35.03 29.38
C ASP A 78 -14.93 34.62 27.91
N ILE A 79 -13.74 34.14 27.56
CA ILE A 79 -13.41 33.64 26.23
C ILE A 79 -12.68 32.32 26.39
N TRP A 80 -13.26 31.25 25.86
CA TRP A 80 -12.66 29.92 25.82
C TRP A 80 -12.25 29.61 24.38
N ASN A 81 -10.96 29.42 24.14
CA ASN A 81 -10.44 28.91 22.88
C ASN A 81 -10.25 27.39 23.01
N ILE A 82 -10.98 26.63 22.21
CA ILE A 82 -10.94 25.17 22.23
C ILE A 82 -10.17 24.73 20.97
N PRO A 83 -9.00 24.10 21.12
CA PRO A 83 -8.24 23.61 19.98
C PRO A 83 -8.95 22.41 19.35
N ILE A 84 -8.90 22.35 18.02
CA ILE A 84 -9.45 21.26 17.22
C ILE A 84 -8.34 20.66 16.37
N ARG A 85 -8.19 19.34 16.42
CA ARG A 85 -7.34 18.57 15.50
C ARG A 85 -8.24 17.81 14.54
N ILE A 86 -7.99 17.92 13.25
CA ILE A 86 -8.75 17.22 12.21
C ILE A 86 -7.79 16.37 11.40
N PHE A 87 -8.06 15.08 11.33
CA PHE A 87 -7.47 14.16 10.35
C PHE A 87 -8.42 14.05 9.18
N ASN A 88 -7.94 14.24 7.96
CA ASN A 88 -8.71 14.32 6.74
C ASN A 88 -8.06 13.46 5.66
N ILE A 89 -8.88 12.91 4.77
CA ILE A 89 -8.38 12.15 3.62
C ILE A 89 -8.44 13.09 2.43
N VAL A 90 -7.30 13.59 1.96
CA VAL A 90 -7.25 14.33 0.71
C VAL A 90 -7.26 13.31 -0.43
N SER A 91 -8.43 12.72 -0.71
CA SER A 91 -8.54 11.78 -1.83
C SER A 91 -8.44 12.56 -3.15
N ARG A 92 -7.24 12.62 -3.74
CA ARG A 92 -7.05 12.98 -5.14
C ARG A 92 -7.11 11.71 -5.97
N LYS A 93 -8.22 11.53 -6.67
CA LYS A 93 -8.45 10.37 -7.53
C LYS A 93 -7.96 10.72 -8.93
N TYR A 94 -7.04 9.92 -9.47
CA TYR A 94 -6.69 9.94 -10.88
C TYR A 94 -7.49 8.84 -11.58
N MET A 95 -8.27 9.24 -12.59
CA MET A 95 -9.01 8.31 -13.42
C MET A 95 -8.30 8.19 -14.76
N PHE A 96 -7.85 6.98 -15.07
CA PHE A 96 -7.35 6.65 -16.40
C PHE A 96 -8.55 6.36 -17.30
N ASP A 97 -8.47 6.76 -18.56
CA ASP A 97 -9.42 6.41 -19.62
C ASP A 97 -9.14 5.02 -20.23
N PHE A 98 -8.19 4.28 -19.64
CA PHE A 98 -7.85 2.91 -19.97
C PHE A 98 -7.74 2.04 -18.72
N GLU A 99 -7.89 0.72 -18.91
CA GLU A 99 -7.66 -0.26 -17.85
C GLU A 99 -6.16 -0.49 -17.63
N VAL A 100 -5.72 -0.45 -16.37
CA VAL A 100 -4.35 -0.78 -15.97
C VAL A 100 -4.26 -2.26 -15.64
N ASN A 101 -3.35 -2.98 -16.29
CA ASN A 101 -3.09 -4.40 -16.01
C ASN A 101 -1.98 -4.58 -14.97
N LYS A 102 -0.91 -3.79 -15.07
CA LYS A 102 0.20 -3.79 -14.11
C LYS A 102 0.65 -2.37 -13.81
N ALA A 103 1.09 -2.17 -12.57
CA ALA A 103 1.66 -0.92 -12.12
C ALA A 103 2.94 -1.19 -11.31
N ALA A 104 3.87 -0.24 -11.35
CA ALA A 104 5.02 -0.17 -10.46
C ALA A 104 5.14 1.27 -9.96
N TYR A 105 5.45 1.44 -8.68
CA TYR A 105 5.63 2.76 -8.07
C TYR A 105 7.10 2.97 -7.74
N SER A 106 7.65 4.12 -8.14
CA SER A 106 8.96 4.59 -7.71
C SER A 106 8.80 5.71 -6.69
N PRO A 107 9.03 5.43 -5.38
CA PRO A 107 9.07 6.46 -4.36
C PRO A 107 10.13 7.54 -4.59
N SER A 108 11.29 7.20 -5.16
CA SER A 108 12.38 8.16 -5.37
C SER A 108 12.03 9.23 -6.41
N ASN A 109 11.35 8.82 -7.48
CA ASN A 109 10.94 9.70 -8.58
C ASN A 109 9.49 10.19 -8.43
N ASN A 110 8.78 9.74 -7.39
CA ASN A 110 7.34 9.97 -7.18
C ASN A 110 6.51 9.68 -8.45
N GLN A 111 6.74 8.53 -9.07
CA GLN A 111 6.18 8.17 -10.38
C GLN A 111 5.52 6.80 -10.38
N LEU A 112 4.41 6.67 -11.11
CA LEU A 112 3.77 5.40 -11.42
C LEU A 112 4.05 5.00 -12.86
N TYR A 113 4.60 3.80 -13.03
CA TYR A 113 4.73 3.13 -14.33
C TYR A 113 3.52 2.23 -14.49
N LEU A 114 2.82 2.35 -15.61
CA LEU A 114 1.53 1.71 -15.83
C LEU A 114 1.57 0.97 -17.17
N ARG A 115 1.15 -0.29 -17.14
CA ARG A 115 0.93 -1.11 -18.33
C ARG A 115 -0.57 -1.20 -18.60
N PRO A 116 -1.06 -0.76 -19.77
CA PRO A 116 -2.48 -0.88 -20.12
C PRO A 116 -2.86 -2.36 -20.35
N TRP A 117 -4.12 -2.72 -20.09
CA TRP A 117 -4.63 -4.08 -20.33
C TRP A 117 -4.71 -4.41 -21.82
N ASN A 118 -5.27 -3.49 -22.61
CA ASN A 118 -5.49 -3.70 -24.03
C ASN A 118 -4.46 -2.93 -24.87
N TYR A 119 -3.20 -3.34 -24.78
CA TYR A 119 -2.10 -2.69 -25.51
C TYR A 119 -2.25 -2.79 -27.05
N TYR A 120 -3.12 -3.66 -27.56
CA TYR A 120 -3.40 -3.75 -29.00
C TYR A 120 -4.20 -2.56 -29.53
N GLU A 121 -4.84 -1.79 -28.65
CA GLU A 121 -5.64 -0.62 -28.98
C GLU A 121 -4.95 0.71 -28.62
N SER A 122 -3.76 0.66 -28.00
CA SER A 122 -2.97 1.84 -27.63
C SER A 122 -1.65 1.90 -28.41
N ASP A 123 -1.32 3.08 -28.94
CA ASP A 123 -0.01 3.33 -29.58
C ASP A 123 1.15 3.32 -28.56
N CYS A 124 0.83 3.26 -27.27
CA CYS A 124 1.80 3.17 -26.17
C CYS A 124 1.54 1.89 -25.37
N ASN A 125 2.59 1.17 -25.03
CA ASN A 125 2.52 -0.02 -24.17
C ASN A 125 3.09 0.23 -22.76
N LEU A 126 3.66 1.41 -22.49
CA LEU A 126 4.04 1.90 -21.17
C LEU A 126 3.52 3.34 -20.98
N PHE A 127 2.89 3.60 -19.84
CA PHE A 127 2.51 4.94 -19.39
C PHE A 127 3.26 5.31 -18.12
N ILE A 128 3.65 6.58 -17.98
CA ILE A 128 4.34 7.12 -16.82
C ILE A 128 3.49 8.28 -16.28
N LEU A 129 3.01 8.15 -15.05
CA LEU A 129 2.34 9.21 -14.34
C LEU A 129 3.29 9.81 -13.30
N ASP A 130 3.66 11.05 -13.50
CA ASP A 130 4.38 11.85 -12.52
C ASP A 130 3.39 12.36 -11.46
N LEU A 131 3.57 11.97 -10.19
CA LEU A 131 2.59 12.29 -9.13
C LEU A 131 2.75 13.71 -8.56
N ASP A 132 3.83 14.40 -8.88
CA ASP A 132 4.04 15.81 -8.48
C ASP A 132 3.33 16.76 -9.45
N SER A 133 3.54 16.54 -10.75
CA SER A 133 3.02 17.37 -11.83
C SER A 133 1.70 16.87 -12.40
N TYR A 134 1.35 15.60 -12.14
CA TYR A 134 0.18 14.90 -12.65
C TYR A 134 0.12 14.81 -14.18
N VAL A 135 1.30 14.79 -14.80
CA VAL A 135 1.45 14.61 -16.23
C VAL A 135 1.55 13.12 -16.52
N LEU A 136 0.63 12.64 -17.37
CA LEU A 136 0.68 11.29 -17.92
C LEU A 136 1.42 11.32 -19.26
N GLN A 137 2.48 10.53 -19.39
CA GLN A 137 3.26 10.39 -20.61
C GLN A 137 3.15 8.96 -21.14
N GLY A 138 2.90 8.82 -22.44
CA GLY A 138 2.93 7.53 -23.13
C GLY A 138 4.29 7.28 -23.77
N LYS A 139 4.82 6.07 -23.62
CA LYS A 139 6.02 5.58 -24.28
C LYS A 139 5.66 4.35 -25.13
N GLU A 140 6.01 4.43 -26.40
CA GLU A 140 5.96 3.28 -27.31
C GLU A 140 7.27 2.48 -27.17
N LEU A 141 7.16 1.23 -26.74
CA LEU A 141 8.25 0.27 -26.75
C LEU A 141 8.08 -0.65 -27.96
N ASN A 142 9.17 -0.96 -28.65
CA ASN A 142 9.18 -1.82 -29.83
C ASN A 142 9.11 -3.34 -29.52
N PHE A 143 8.69 -3.69 -28.30
CA PHE A 143 8.53 -5.06 -27.83
C PHE A 143 7.34 -5.17 -26.87
N ASN A 144 6.83 -6.39 -26.69
CA ASN A 144 5.76 -6.66 -25.74
C ASN A 144 6.32 -7.20 -24.43
N TYR A 145 5.60 -6.90 -23.36
CA TYR A 145 5.85 -7.42 -22.02
C TYR A 145 4.50 -7.73 -21.34
N SER A 146 4.49 -8.65 -20.37
CA SER A 146 3.32 -8.99 -19.55
C SER A 146 3.50 -8.61 -18.09
N HIS A 147 4.75 -8.50 -17.63
CA HIS A 147 5.10 -8.18 -16.26
C HIS A 147 6.15 -7.08 -16.20
N MET A 148 6.15 -6.34 -15.09
CA MET A 148 6.95 -5.15 -14.87
C MET A 148 7.35 -5.05 -13.40
N GLN A 149 8.60 -4.70 -13.15
CA GLN A 149 9.15 -4.51 -11.82
C GLN A 149 10.30 -3.49 -11.85
N LEU A 150 10.42 -2.68 -10.80
CA LEU A 150 11.58 -1.81 -10.60
C LEU A 150 12.71 -2.57 -9.89
N SER A 151 13.95 -2.26 -10.25
CA SER A 151 15.13 -2.66 -9.48
C SER A 151 15.12 -2.04 -8.08
N GLU A 152 15.91 -2.61 -7.16
CA GLU A 152 16.03 -2.12 -5.78
C GLU A 152 16.49 -0.65 -5.70
N ASP A 153 17.43 -0.28 -6.55
CA ASP A 153 17.93 1.11 -6.70
C ASP A 153 16.92 2.03 -7.43
N GLN A 154 15.86 1.48 -8.01
CA GLN A 154 14.85 2.15 -8.84
C GLN A 154 15.41 2.84 -10.08
N GLU A 155 16.64 2.53 -10.49
CA GLU A 155 17.25 3.09 -11.69
C GLU A 155 16.88 2.28 -12.94
N LYS A 156 16.36 1.07 -12.77
CA LYS A 156 16.06 0.15 -13.87
C LYS A 156 14.65 -0.39 -13.78
N LEU A 157 14.02 -0.53 -14.94
CA LEU A 157 12.71 -1.14 -15.10
C LEU A 157 12.87 -2.47 -15.84
N LEU A 158 12.57 -3.55 -15.14
CA LEU A 158 12.59 -4.90 -15.67
C LEU A 158 11.22 -5.23 -16.25
N LEU A 159 11.21 -5.54 -17.54
CA LEU A 159 10.02 -5.91 -18.30
C LEU A 159 10.22 -7.31 -18.84
N PHE A 160 9.23 -8.19 -18.70
CA PHE A 160 9.36 -9.55 -19.21
C PHE A 160 8.06 -10.12 -19.74
N ASP A 161 8.20 -11.07 -20.67
CA ASP A 161 7.11 -11.88 -21.19
C ASP A 161 7.62 -13.25 -21.62
N TYR A 162 6.95 -14.30 -21.17
CA TYR A 162 7.37 -15.69 -21.33
C TYR A 162 8.85 -15.88 -20.98
N ARG A 163 9.73 -15.99 -21.97
CA ARG A 163 11.17 -16.28 -21.81
C ARG A 163 12.06 -15.06 -22.03
N LYS A 164 11.48 -13.90 -22.35
CA LYS A 164 12.25 -12.71 -22.72
C LYS A 164 12.26 -11.72 -21.57
N VAL A 165 13.43 -11.18 -21.28
CA VAL A 165 13.64 -10.09 -20.33
C VAL A 165 14.21 -8.89 -21.06
N TYR A 166 13.68 -7.72 -20.76
CA TYR A 166 14.14 -6.42 -21.21
C TYR A 166 14.43 -5.58 -19.97
N VAL A 167 15.56 -4.89 -19.97
CA VAL A 167 15.94 -3.98 -18.88
C VAL A 167 16.06 -2.58 -19.47
N LEU A 168 15.23 -1.66 -18.95
CA LEU A 168 15.23 -0.26 -19.35
C LEU A 168 15.89 0.60 -18.28
N ASP A 169 16.58 1.64 -18.72
CA ASP A 169 16.94 2.78 -17.88
C ASP A 169 15.68 3.55 -17.50
N VAL A 170 15.47 3.85 -16.23
CA VAL A 170 14.26 4.56 -15.77
C VAL A 170 14.26 6.04 -16.16
N GLU A 171 15.43 6.67 -16.28
CA GLU A 171 15.53 8.11 -16.59
C GLU A 171 15.07 8.39 -18.04
N ASN A 172 15.51 7.57 -19.00
CA ASN A 172 15.31 7.82 -20.43
C ASN A 172 14.41 6.78 -21.11
N PHE A 173 14.14 5.65 -20.45
CA PHE A 173 13.48 4.46 -21.01
C PHE A 173 14.21 3.89 -22.21
N ASP A 174 15.53 4.01 -22.21
CA ASP A 174 16.39 3.38 -23.20
C ASP A 174 16.59 1.91 -22.84
N LEU A 175 16.55 1.04 -23.85
CA LEU A 175 16.84 -0.38 -23.68
C LEU A 175 18.33 -0.55 -23.39
N LEU A 176 18.65 -0.94 -22.16
CA LEU A 176 20.02 -1.21 -21.74
C LEU A 176 20.50 -2.55 -22.31
N PHE A 177 19.72 -3.61 -22.10
CA PHE A 177 19.98 -4.94 -22.62
C PHE A 177 18.72 -5.82 -22.57
N ASN A 178 18.77 -6.94 -23.29
CA ASN A 178 17.72 -7.96 -23.29
C ASN A 178 18.34 -9.35 -23.49
N PHE A 179 17.70 -10.37 -22.92
CA PHE A 179 18.13 -11.75 -23.03
C PHE A 179 16.93 -12.69 -23.05
N GLU A 180 17.18 -13.94 -23.44
CA GLU A 180 16.19 -15.01 -23.44
C GLU A 180 16.65 -16.16 -22.55
N VAL A 181 15.74 -16.65 -21.71
CA VAL A 181 15.99 -17.75 -20.77
C VAL A 181 15.45 -19.07 -21.32
N SER A 182 15.91 -20.18 -20.74
CA SER A 182 15.54 -21.50 -21.24
C SER A 182 14.05 -21.84 -20.99
N ASN A 183 13.51 -21.35 -19.87
CA ASN A 183 12.16 -21.66 -19.38
C ASN A 183 11.29 -20.41 -19.29
N ASN A 184 9.96 -20.58 -19.35
CA ASN A 184 9.05 -19.47 -19.10
C ASN A 184 9.31 -18.87 -17.71
N ILE A 185 9.31 -17.56 -17.59
CA ILE A 185 9.57 -16.82 -16.36
C ILE A 185 8.25 -16.72 -15.59
N LYS A 186 8.29 -17.07 -14.30
CA LYS A 186 7.16 -16.86 -13.38
C LYS A 186 7.35 -15.59 -12.56
N SER A 187 8.55 -15.43 -12.02
CA SER A 187 8.96 -14.27 -11.23
C SER A 187 10.41 -13.95 -11.53
N LEU A 188 10.80 -12.70 -11.37
CA LEU A 188 12.20 -12.29 -11.42
C LEU A 188 12.47 -11.28 -10.31
N LEU A 189 13.71 -11.17 -9.86
CA LEU A 189 14.15 -10.16 -8.90
C LEU A 189 15.53 -9.67 -9.32
N MET A 190 15.79 -8.37 -9.20
CA MET A 190 17.10 -7.79 -9.49
C MET A 190 17.78 -7.34 -8.20
N VAL A 191 19.04 -7.74 -8.02
CA VAL A 191 19.86 -7.41 -6.85
C VAL A 191 21.25 -7.04 -7.34
N GLY A 192 21.62 -5.76 -7.21
CA GLY A 192 22.85 -5.26 -7.82
C GLY A 192 22.88 -5.52 -9.33
N ASN A 193 23.86 -6.32 -9.77
CA ASN A 193 24.03 -6.70 -11.18
C ASN A 193 23.46 -8.08 -11.52
N GLU A 194 22.82 -8.76 -10.56
CA GLU A 194 22.27 -10.09 -10.76
C GLU A 194 20.76 -10.03 -10.94
N ILE A 195 20.25 -10.81 -11.89
CA ILE A 195 18.81 -11.04 -12.08
C ILE A 195 18.52 -12.49 -11.75
N TYR A 196 17.77 -12.70 -10.67
CA TYR A 196 17.28 -13.99 -10.21
C TYR A 196 15.99 -14.32 -10.96
N ILE A 197 15.98 -15.45 -11.67
CA ILE A 197 14.93 -15.81 -12.63
C ILE A 197 14.30 -17.13 -12.19
N PHE A 198 13.05 -17.05 -11.74
CA PHE A 198 12.31 -18.20 -11.26
C PHE A 198 11.40 -18.74 -12.38
N PRO A 199 11.57 -20.00 -12.78
CA PRO A 199 10.82 -20.54 -13.92
C PRO A 199 9.38 -20.89 -13.56
N ASN A 200 8.50 -20.85 -14.56
CA ASN A 200 7.14 -21.35 -14.55
C ASN A 200 7.14 -22.80 -15.08
N ASN A 201 7.68 -23.75 -14.31
CA ASN A 201 7.76 -25.15 -14.72
C ASN A 201 7.60 -26.11 -13.54
N ASN A 202 6.68 -27.06 -13.67
CA ASN A 202 6.40 -28.10 -12.66
C ASN A 202 7.47 -29.23 -12.60
N SER A 203 8.59 -29.10 -13.30
CA SER A 203 9.47 -30.25 -13.63
C SER A 203 10.95 -30.08 -13.26
N TYR A 204 11.39 -28.88 -12.89
CA TYR A 204 12.81 -28.59 -12.62
C TYR A 204 12.97 -27.72 -11.36
N TYR A 205 13.89 -28.14 -10.50
CA TYR A 205 14.18 -27.57 -9.18
C TYR A 205 15.16 -26.38 -9.22
N ASP A 206 15.51 -25.95 -10.43
CA ASP A 206 16.59 -25.00 -10.65
C ASP A 206 16.03 -23.63 -11.04
N TYR A 207 16.62 -22.57 -10.48
CA TYR A 207 16.43 -21.20 -10.95
C TYR A 207 17.69 -20.71 -11.63
N GLU A 208 17.55 -19.73 -12.52
CA GLU A 208 18.66 -19.14 -13.25
C GLU A 208 19.04 -17.81 -12.60
N ILE A 209 20.34 -17.49 -12.61
CA ILE A 209 20.85 -16.16 -12.26
C ILE A 209 21.58 -15.65 -13.50
N TYR A 210 21.20 -14.47 -13.97
CA TYR A 210 21.91 -13.75 -15.02
C TYR A 210 22.71 -12.62 -14.40
N ASP A 211 24.04 -12.67 -14.55
CA ASP A 211 24.95 -11.60 -14.15
C ASP A 211 25.14 -10.64 -15.32
N ILE A 212 24.72 -9.38 -15.13
CA ILE A 212 24.75 -8.33 -16.15
C ILE A 212 26.19 -7.88 -16.46
N GLU A 213 27.08 -7.86 -15.46
CA GLU A 213 28.46 -7.42 -15.66
C GLU A 213 29.29 -8.47 -16.38
N LEU A 214 29.05 -9.75 -16.06
CA LEU A 214 29.76 -10.87 -16.67
C LEU A 214 29.12 -11.32 -17.99
N ASP A 215 27.85 -10.99 -18.23
CA ASP A 215 27.04 -11.51 -19.33
C ASP A 215 26.98 -13.05 -19.31
N GLU A 216 26.79 -13.62 -18.11
CA GLU A 216 26.83 -15.06 -17.87
C GLU A 216 25.58 -15.56 -17.11
N PHE A 217 25.17 -16.78 -17.45
CA PHE A 217 24.13 -17.50 -16.72
C PHE A 217 24.76 -18.50 -15.75
N SER A 218 24.23 -18.53 -14.54
CA SER A 218 24.41 -19.65 -13.61
C SER A 218 23.07 -20.29 -13.29
N SER A 219 23.09 -21.58 -12.98
CA SER A 219 21.91 -22.35 -12.59
C SER A 219 22.10 -22.82 -11.17
N MET A 220 21.13 -22.53 -10.31
CA MET A 220 21.18 -22.86 -8.89
C MET A 220 20.05 -23.83 -8.55
N GLN A 221 20.39 -24.89 -7.82
CA GLN A 221 19.39 -25.86 -7.36
C GLN A 221 18.73 -25.35 -6.08
N MET A 222 17.40 -25.42 -6.02
CA MET A 222 16.63 -25.02 -4.84
C MET A 222 16.20 -26.22 -3.99
N GLY A 223 16.94 -27.32 -4.03
CA GLY A 223 16.62 -28.57 -3.33
C GLY A 223 15.41 -29.29 -3.94
N ASP A 224 14.57 -29.94 -3.12
CA ASP A 224 13.33 -30.60 -3.57
C ASP A 224 12.17 -29.60 -3.82
N PHE A 225 12.49 -28.34 -4.09
CA PHE A 225 11.51 -27.27 -4.32
C PHE A 225 10.97 -27.24 -5.74
N ASN A 226 9.67 -27.51 -5.91
CA ASN A 226 9.00 -27.29 -7.20
C ASN A 226 8.58 -25.82 -7.33
N PHE A 227 8.64 -25.23 -8.52
CA PHE A 227 8.12 -23.88 -8.80
C PHE A 227 6.68 -23.98 -9.33
N PRO A 228 5.66 -23.82 -8.49
CA PRO A 228 4.28 -23.97 -8.93
C PRO A 228 3.83 -22.79 -9.79
N SER A 229 2.69 -22.97 -10.46
CA SER A 229 2.07 -21.92 -11.26
C SER A 229 1.75 -20.65 -10.48
N ASN A 230 1.63 -20.73 -9.15
CA ASN A 230 1.33 -19.61 -8.25
C ASN A 230 2.56 -19.11 -7.50
N PHE A 231 3.78 -19.44 -7.93
CA PHE A 231 4.99 -18.95 -7.26
C PHE A 231 5.06 -17.42 -7.24
N VAL A 232 5.28 -16.88 -6.04
CA VAL A 232 5.51 -15.46 -5.77
C VAL A 232 6.82 -15.34 -5.00
N SER A 233 7.63 -14.34 -5.33
CA SER A 233 8.86 -14.05 -4.62
C SER A 233 9.03 -12.56 -4.35
N HIS A 234 9.66 -12.24 -3.22
CA HIS A 234 9.94 -10.88 -2.77
C HIS A 234 11.39 -10.78 -2.30
N LEU A 235 12.08 -9.72 -2.74
CA LEU A 235 13.37 -9.34 -2.22
C LEU A 235 13.18 -8.67 -0.85
N HIS A 236 13.94 -9.09 0.16
CA HIS A 236 13.99 -8.38 1.43
C HIS A 236 14.72 -7.04 1.26
N PRO A 237 14.25 -5.93 1.87
CA PRO A 237 14.86 -4.59 1.76
C PRO A 237 16.32 -4.47 2.21
N SER A 238 16.92 -5.53 2.74
CA SER A 238 18.36 -5.58 3.01
C SER A 238 19.19 -5.96 1.78
N GLY A 239 18.56 -6.43 0.70
CA GLY A 239 19.22 -7.02 -0.47
C GLY A 239 19.83 -8.41 -0.21
N LYS A 240 19.63 -8.99 0.99
CA LYS A 240 20.34 -10.21 1.42
C LYS A 240 19.55 -11.50 1.30
N TYR A 241 18.23 -11.39 1.22
CA TYR A 241 17.34 -12.53 1.27
C TYR A 241 16.24 -12.41 0.23
N ILE A 242 15.88 -13.54 -0.36
CA ILE A 242 14.65 -13.69 -1.14
C ILE A 242 13.71 -14.57 -0.34
N TYR A 243 12.47 -14.10 -0.17
CA TYR A 243 11.39 -14.90 0.36
C TYR A 243 10.50 -15.33 -0.79
N ALA A 244 10.07 -16.58 -0.79
CA ALA A 244 9.23 -17.10 -1.83
C ALA A 244 8.19 -18.07 -1.27
N LEU A 245 7.02 -18.10 -1.89
CA LEU A 245 5.96 -19.03 -1.53
C LEU A 245 5.90 -20.17 -2.53
N ASN A 246 5.91 -21.39 -2.00
CA ASN A 246 5.66 -22.61 -2.73
C ASN A 246 4.30 -23.16 -2.37
N GLU A 247 3.40 -23.28 -3.33
CA GLU A 247 2.21 -24.09 -3.24
C GLU A 247 2.40 -25.41 -4.00
N ASN A 248 2.60 -26.51 -3.29
CA ASN A 248 2.36 -27.83 -3.87
C ASN A 248 0.91 -28.25 -3.56
N ALA A 249 0.34 -29.19 -4.30
CA ALA A 249 -1.07 -29.58 -4.26
C ALA A 249 -1.65 -29.94 -2.87
N TRP A 250 -0.80 -30.06 -1.84
CA TRP A 250 -1.17 -30.42 -0.47
C TRP A 250 -0.48 -29.59 0.61
N HIS A 251 0.54 -28.79 0.29
CA HIS A 251 1.38 -28.10 1.28
C HIS A 251 1.83 -26.75 0.74
N LYS A 252 1.81 -25.73 1.60
CA LYS A 252 2.30 -24.40 1.30
C LYS A 252 3.54 -24.12 2.12
N ASN A 253 4.67 -23.96 1.46
CA ASN A 253 5.94 -23.71 2.12
C ASN A 253 6.42 -22.30 1.85
N LEU A 254 6.75 -21.57 2.92
CA LEU A 254 7.56 -20.37 2.78
C LEU A 254 9.03 -20.77 2.72
N VAL A 255 9.73 -20.22 1.75
CA VAL A 255 11.16 -20.39 1.56
C VAL A 255 11.89 -19.09 1.78
N LYS A 256 13.02 -19.19 2.49
CA LYS A 256 14.01 -18.12 2.61
C LYS A 256 15.30 -18.56 1.92
N LEU A 257 15.72 -17.78 0.94
CA LEU A 257 17.00 -17.92 0.24
C LEU A 257 17.96 -16.85 0.76
N LYS A 258 19.20 -17.25 1.05
CA LYS A 258 20.31 -16.32 1.26
C LYS A 258 20.96 -16.01 -0.08
N ILE A 259 21.14 -14.72 -0.36
CA ILE A 259 21.73 -14.23 -1.61
C ILE A 259 22.87 -13.22 -1.37
N ASP A 260 23.26 -12.96 -0.11
CA ASP A 260 24.36 -12.04 0.18
C ASP A 260 25.74 -12.71 0.23
N GLY A 261 26.70 -12.08 -0.46
CA GLY A 261 28.14 -12.30 -0.29
C GLY A 261 28.82 -13.08 -1.41
N ASP A 262 30.01 -13.60 -1.11
CA ASP A 262 30.86 -14.39 -2.03
C ASP A 262 30.44 -15.88 -2.13
N GLU A 263 29.36 -16.27 -1.45
CA GLU A 263 28.86 -17.64 -1.43
C GLU A 263 27.73 -17.81 -2.46
N ASN A 264 27.66 -18.99 -3.08
CA ASN A 264 26.53 -19.31 -3.96
C ASN A 264 25.20 -19.18 -3.18
N PRO A 265 24.19 -18.55 -3.79
CA PRO A 265 22.83 -18.51 -3.26
C PRO A 265 22.34 -19.88 -2.80
N HIS A 266 21.76 -19.95 -1.61
CA HIS A 266 21.29 -21.21 -1.04
C HIS A 266 20.07 -21.01 -0.14
N MET A 267 19.27 -22.07 -0.02
CA MET A 267 18.10 -22.10 0.83
C MET A 267 18.49 -22.24 2.30
N ILE A 268 17.94 -21.36 3.14
CA ILE A 268 18.07 -21.41 4.60
C ILE A 268 17.01 -22.37 5.17
N TYR A 269 15.76 -22.20 4.78
CA TYR A 269 14.66 -23.06 5.20
C TYR A 269 13.55 -23.13 4.14
N SER A 270 12.74 -24.19 4.24
CA SER A 270 11.47 -24.39 3.55
C SER A 270 10.49 -24.95 4.57
N GLU A 271 9.67 -24.10 5.17
CA GLU A 271 8.77 -24.50 6.24
C GLU A 271 7.32 -24.45 5.78
N GLU A 272 6.57 -25.49 6.11
CA GLU A 272 5.14 -25.52 5.89
C GLU A 272 4.47 -24.48 6.78
N ILE A 273 3.67 -23.62 6.16
CA ILE A 273 2.89 -22.61 6.87
C ILE A 273 1.41 -22.88 6.60
N ASP A 274 0.72 -23.34 7.63
CA ASP A 274 -0.72 -23.54 7.62
C ASP A 274 -1.42 -22.21 7.25
N ASP A 275 -2.44 -22.32 6.40
CA ASP A 275 -3.34 -21.24 5.99
C ASP A 275 -2.68 -20.00 5.34
N PHE A 276 -1.41 -20.09 4.93
CA PHE A 276 -0.82 -19.09 4.05
C PHE A 276 -1.57 -19.15 2.70
N GLY A 277 -2.03 -18.02 2.16
CA GLY A 277 -2.84 -18.05 0.93
C GLY A 277 -2.02 -18.25 -0.36
N GLU A 278 -2.44 -17.74 -1.51
CA GLU A 278 -1.69 -17.82 -2.78
C GLU A 278 -0.71 -16.65 -2.97
N TYR A 279 -0.93 -15.56 -2.24
CA TYR A 279 -0.18 -14.32 -2.35
C TYR A 279 0.35 -13.93 -0.98
N PHE A 280 1.48 -13.22 -0.99
CA PHE A 280 1.98 -12.57 0.20
C PHE A 280 2.62 -11.24 -0.14
N TRP A 281 2.70 -10.38 0.88
CA TRP A 281 3.32 -9.06 0.78
C TRP A 281 4.35 -8.92 1.88
N MET A 282 5.49 -8.33 1.52
CA MET A 282 6.50 -7.94 2.49
C MET A 282 6.44 -6.43 2.71
N LEU A 283 6.08 -6.03 3.93
CA LEU A 283 5.80 -4.64 4.26
C LEU A 283 6.59 -4.17 5.49
N ASN A 284 6.46 -2.88 5.79
CA ASN A 284 7.15 -2.23 6.91
C ASN A 284 8.66 -2.48 6.89
N GLN A 285 9.29 -2.20 5.74
CA GLN A 285 10.74 -2.37 5.55
C GLN A 285 11.24 -3.79 5.83
N GLY A 286 10.46 -4.80 5.43
CA GLY A 286 10.83 -6.20 5.62
C GLY A 286 10.55 -6.73 7.01
N LYS A 287 9.83 -5.99 7.87
CA LYS A 287 9.53 -6.44 9.24
C LYS A 287 8.26 -7.26 9.35
N LYS A 288 7.44 -7.31 8.29
CA LYS A 288 6.20 -8.08 8.29
C LYS A 288 5.97 -8.79 6.97
N LEU A 289 5.50 -10.02 7.06
CA LEU A 289 4.93 -10.77 5.92
C LEU A 289 3.43 -10.90 6.14
N PHE A 290 2.64 -10.49 5.15
CA PHE A 290 1.18 -10.65 5.13
C PHE A 290 0.81 -11.70 4.11
N SER A 291 -0.18 -12.55 4.41
CA SER A 291 -0.78 -13.48 3.45
C SER A 291 -2.16 -12.97 3.01
N ASN A 292 -2.68 -13.47 1.88
CA ASN A 292 -4.02 -13.08 1.44
C ASN A 292 -5.17 -13.64 2.28
N HIS A 293 -4.89 -14.55 3.23
CA HIS A 293 -5.87 -15.12 4.16
C HIS A 293 -5.85 -14.43 5.53
N GLU A 294 -5.63 -13.11 5.57
CA GLU A 294 -5.69 -12.30 6.81
C GLU A 294 -4.57 -12.57 7.83
N TYR A 295 -3.63 -13.47 7.53
CA TYR A 295 -2.52 -13.75 8.44
C TYR A 295 -1.34 -12.82 8.20
N TYR A 296 -0.62 -12.51 9.27
CA TYR A 296 0.68 -11.87 9.18
C TYR A 296 1.66 -12.40 10.23
N TYR A 297 2.94 -12.22 9.92
CA TYR A 297 4.07 -12.67 10.70
C TYR A 297 4.99 -11.47 10.92
N ASP A 298 5.51 -11.30 12.14
CA ASP A 298 6.66 -10.43 12.32
C ASP A 298 7.90 -11.17 11.80
N LEU A 299 8.73 -10.44 11.05
CA LEU A 299 9.93 -10.93 10.40
C LEU A 299 11.14 -10.21 10.99
N ASP A 300 12.11 -10.97 11.48
CA ASP A 300 13.43 -10.44 11.85
C ASP A 300 14.53 -11.16 11.05
N ALA A 301 14.80 -10.65 9.86
CA ALA A 301 15.76 -11.24 8.93
C ALA A 301 17.19 -11.40 9.49
N ASN A 302 17.51 -10.76 10.62
CA ASN A 302 18.81 -10.91 11.29
C ASN A 302 18.92 -12.20 12.11
N ILE A 303 17.80 -12.86 12.41
CA ILE A 303 17.79 -14.16 13.09
C ILE A 303 18.31 -15.22 12.09
N PRO A 304 19.38 -15.97 12.44
CA PRO A 304 19.84 -17.07 11.61
C PRO A 304 18.80 -18.21 11.58
N GLY A 305 18.53 -18.76 10.39
CA GLY A 305 17.55 -19.83 10.25
C GLY A 305 16.13 -19.30 10.10
N TYR A 306 15.21 -19.88 10.87
CA TYR A 306 13.79 -19.52 10.88
C TYR A 306 13.57 -18.21 11.64
N ASP A 307 13.04 -17.21 10.95
CA ASP A 307 13.02 -15.81 11.37
C ASP A 307 11.62 -15.19 11.43
N LEU A 308 10.59 -16.04 11.33
CA LEU A 308 9.21 -15.66 11.54
C LEU A 308 8.79 -15.84 13.00
N SER A 309 8.05 -14.86 13.51
CA SER A 309 7.38 -14.95 14.80
C SER A 309 6.07 -15.76 14.74
N GLU A 310 5.37 -15.83 15.87
CA GLU A 310 3.99 -16.35 15.95
C GLU A 310 3.06 -15.69 14.93
N THR A 311 2.22 -16.52 14.32
CA THR A 311 1.14 -16.13 13.39
C THR A 311 0.13 -15.24 14.08
N LYS A 312 -0.20 -14.11 13.46
CA LYS A 312 -1.25 -13.19 13.92
C LYS A 312 -2.28 -12.99 12.81
N THR A 313 -3.46 -12.47 13.16
CA THR A 313 -4.52 -12.14 12.20
C THR A 313 -4.80 -10.65 12.20
N ILE A 314 -5.10 -10.10 11.02
CA ILE A 314 -5.71 -8.79 10.88
C ILE A 314 -7.24 -8.96 10.91
N ASP A 315 -7.94 -8.13 11.68
CA ASP A 315 -9.40 -8.15 11.72
C ASP A 315 -9.96 -7.45 10.48
N LEU A 316 -10.21 -8.21 9.41
CA LEU A 316 -10.98 -7.73 8.28
C LEU A 316 -12.45 -7.68 8.67
N GLN A 317 -13.16 -6.62 8.27
CA GLN A 317 -14.57 -6.39 8.64
C GLN A 317 -15.53 -7.32 7.85
N GLY A 318 -15.27 -8.64 7.82
CA GLY A 318 -16.04 -9.66 7.10
C GLY A 318 -15.19 -10.89 6.71
N ASN A 319 -15.77 -11.84 5.98
CA ASN A 319 -15.02 -12.91 5.32
C ASN A 319 -14.39 -12.36 4.03
N GLU A 320 -13.29 -11.62 4.17
CA GLU A 320 -12.64 -10.93 3.05
C GLU A 320 -11.25 -11.53 2.81
N GLU A 321 -10.79 -11.60 1.56
CA GLU A 321 -9.41 -11.98 1.26
C GLU A 321 -8.62 -10.71 0.98
N ILE A 322 -7.37 -10.60 1.43
CA ILE A 322 -6.54 -9.44 1.05
C ILE A 322 -6.21 -9.58 -0.44
N MET A 323 -6.64 -8.61 -1.24
CA MET A 323 -6.30 -8.53 -2.66
C MET A 323 -5.04 -7.72 -2.90
N ASP A 324 -4.84 -6.69 -2.08
CA ASP A 324 -3.62 -5.90 -2.06
C ASP A 324 -3.46 -5.21 -0.71
N ILE A 325 -2.21 -4.96 -0.31
CA ILE A 325 -1.88 -4.25 0.91
C ILE A 325 -0.59 -3.44 0.73
N ILE A 326 -0.62 -2.19 1.17
CA ILE A 326 0.53 -1.30 1.18
C ILE A 326 0.70 -0.65 2.56
N TYR A 327 1.94 -0.37 2.94
CA TYR A 327 2.28 0.33 4.17
C TYR A 327 2.81 1.73 3.86
N ASN A 328 2.21 2.76 4.45
CA ASN A 328 2.71 4.12 4.42
C ASN A 328 3.57 4.35 5.67
N SER A 329 4.88 4.50 5.50
CA SER A 329 5.80 4.72 6.63
C SER A 329 5.69 6.11 7.25
N GLU A 330 5.23 7.12 6.51
CA GLU A 330 5.10 8.49 7.03
C GLU A 330 3.90 8.61 7.98
N LEU A 331 2.78 7.98 7.61
CA LEU A 331 1.57 7.93 8.41
C LEU A 331 1.56 6.76 9.40
N GLN A 332 2.46 5.80 9.22
CA GLN A 332 2.50 4.52 9.94
C GLN A 332 1.18 3.74 9.81
N GLU A 333 0.60 3.72 8.61
CA GLU A 333 -0.70 3.14 8.32
C GLU A 333 -0.59 2.03 7.26
N TYR A 334 -1.42 1.00 7.36
CA TYR A 334 -1.63 0.00 6.32
C TYR A 334 -2.93 0.30 5.58
N TYR A 335 -2.86 0.22 4.25
CA TYR A 335 -3.99 0.37 3.36
C TYR A 335 -4.28 -0.99 2.74
N VAL A 336 -5.41 -1.58 3.11
CA VAL A 336 -5.79 -2.94 2.75
C VAL A 336 -6.97 -2.87 1.79
N HIS A 337 -6.77 -3.37 0.58
CA HIS A 337 -7.85 -3.63 -0.36
C HIS A 337 -8.25 -5.11 -0.23
N ALA A 338 -9.46 -5.35 0.25
CA ALA A 338 -9.96 -6.71 0.48
C ALA A 338 -11.03 -7.10 -0.55
N LEU A 339 -10.98 -8.35 -1.02
CA LEU A 339 -12.02 -8.94 -1.84
C LEU A 339 -13.25 -9.12 -0.99
N SER A 340 -14.32 -8.42 -1.35
CA SER A 340 -15.63 -8.70 -0.79
C SER A 340 -16.53 -9.31 -1.84
N TYR A 341 -17.14 -10.45 -1.47
CA TYR A 341 -18.21 -11.06 -2.25
C TYR A 341 -19.48 -10.20 -2.26
N SER A 342 -19.59 -9.22 -1.36
CA SER A 342 -20.67 -8.22 -1.36
C SER A 342 -20.34 -7.08 -2.33
N HIS A 343 -21.32 -6.67 -3.16
CA HIS A 343 -21.14 -5.56 -4.10
C HIS A 343 -20.89 -4.22 -3.40
N GLU A 344 -21.30 -4.07 -2.14
CA GLU A 344 -21.17 -2.85 -1.36
C GLU A 344 -19.73 -2.58 -0.86
N ASN A 345 -18.86 -3.60 -0.89
CA ASN A 345 -17.51 -3.51 -0.35
C ASN A 345 -16.40 -3.53 -1.41
N LYS A 346 -16.72 -3.76 -2.70
CA LYS A 346 -15.73 -3.86 -3.79
C LYS A 346 -14.86 -2.62 -4.02
N ASN A 347 -15.24 -1.48 -3.45
CA ASN A 347 -14.57 -0.19 -3.65
C ASN A 347 -14.01 0.38 -2.34
N LYS A 348 -13.80 -0.47 -1.32
CA LYS A 348 -13.32 -0.04 -0.01
C LYS A 348 -11.84 -0.35 0.14
N ILE A 349 -11.08 0.62 0.62
CA ILE A 349 -9.73 0.44 1.13
C ILE A 349 -9.82 0.68 2.64
N TYR A 350 -9.50 -0.34 3.42
CA TYR A 350 -9.49 -0.26 4.88
C TYR A 350 -8.14 0.29 5.33
N VAL A 351 -8.16 1.20 6.30
CA VAL A 351 -6.98 1.83 6.86
C VAL A 351 -6.79 1.30 8.28
N TYR A 352 -5.62 0.75 8.53
CA TYR A 352 -5.19 0.25 9.82
C TYR A 352 -3.96 1.00 10.30
N ASN A 353 -3.80 1.17 11.61
CA ASN A 353 -2.60 1.79 12.18
C ASN A 353 -1.40 0.83 12.21
N GLU A 354 -0.25 1.26 12.75
CA GLU A 354 0.98 0.46 12.79
C GLU A 354 0.80 -0.87 13.57
N GLU A 355 -0.05 -0.88 14.59
CA GLU A 355 -0.42 -2.06 15.36
C GLU A 355 -1.55 -2.89 14.73
N LEU A 356 -1.97 -2.56 13.51
CA LEU A 356 -3.03 -3.22 12.75
C LEU A 356 -4.42 -3.12 13.40
N ASN A 357 -4.68 -2.06 14.15
CA ASN A 357 -6.03 -1.70 14.58
C ASN A 357 -6.75 -0.92 13.46
N TYR A 358 -7.99 -1.29 13.17
CA TYR A 358 -8.82 -0.58 12.20
C TYR A 358 -9.05 0.87 12.63
N GLU A 359 -8.76 1.82 11.74
CA GLU A 359 -8.98 3.25 11.98
C GLU A 359 -10.09 3.83 11.11
N SER A 360 -10.10 3.49 9.82
CA SER A 360 -11.03 4.09 8.87
C SER A 360 -11.19 3.26 7.59
N THR A 361 -12.13 3.69 6.76
CA THR A 361 -12.36 3.13 5.42
C THR A 361 -12.40 4.27 4.42
N ILE A 362 -11.61 4.15 3.36
CA ILE A 362 -11.68 4.98 2.16
C ILE A 362 -12.64 4.31 1.20
N THR A 363 -13.68 5.04 0.80
CA THR A 363 -14.59 4.57 -0.26
C THR A 363 -14.22 5.23 -1.57
N ALA A 364 -13.79 4.43 -2.55
CA ALA A 364 -13.76 4.91 -3.92
C ALA A 364 -15.23 5.05 -4.39
N ASP A 365 -15.68 6.29 -4.58
CA ASP A 365 -16.99 6.58 -5.17
C ASP A 365 -17.27 5.63 -6.33
N PRO A 366 -18.43 4.92 -6.32
CA PRO A 366 -18.78 4.06 -7.44
C PRO A 366 -18.81 4.91 -8.71
N TYR A 367 -18.28 4.33 -9.80
CA TYR A 367 -18.37 4.86 -11.16
C TYR A 367 -19.71 5.59 -11.38
N THR A 368 -19.68 6.92 -11.36
CA THR A 368 -20.71 7.67 -12.06
C THR A 368 -20.22 7.67 -13.51
N ILE A 369 -20.65 6.66 -14.25
CA ILE A 369 -20.61 6.70 -15.71
C ILE A 369 -21.43 7.94 -16.08
N GLY A 370 -20.74 9.05 -16.36
CA GLY A 370 -21.34 10.23 -16.94
C GLY A 370 -21.99 9.82 -18.27
N GLY A 371 -23.27 10.15 -18.41
CA GLY A 371 -24.05 9.85 -19.62
C GLY A 371 -23.68 10.67 -20.84
#